data_AF-A0A942DJC3-F1
#
_entry.id   AF-A0A942DJC3-F1
#
_cell.length_a   1.000
_cell.length_b   1.000
_cell.length_c   1.000
_cell.angle_alpha   90.00
_cell.angle_beta   90.00
_cell.angle_gamma   90.00
#
_symmetry.space_group_name_H-M   'P 1'
#
loop_
_entity.id
_entity.type
_entity.pdbx_description
1 polymer ?
#
loop_
_entity_poly.entity_id
_entity_poly.type
_entity_poly.pdbx_seq_one_letter_code
_entity_poly.pdbx_strand_id
1 'polypeptide(L)'
;MRFFAALSVAFLFSALYLQPSLAGQGGSHVEVIEVQPATTYFTTRVQKVPNKTKYPKYTPPTVLPQNQHVIPQKPPTVLTGQVGADDNLDDGINRGVGDVANDLLKQAPTLGRVKRVHLTSDVFQNWMKQNWPNLNVTNLKPQDTVVVKGRYDHAEHVLDSCRIPYVNGDNSNLPKRLANATLLVINCPGELTDESIAVIRQYLNNGGYLLTTDWSLSGCLQKICPGYVYWDGAYSTNEIVDGIVVIPESNLVKGASPVGPWKLDDKSELVKPGARKSLQVLARSRTLSYQDTVGLGVLALTFDYGAGHVLHTIGHVDNNTDLASQSVLPDPSPQTTVSLRQVISLNFIMNALSHRK
;
A
#
# COMPACT_ATOMS: atom_id res chain seq x y z
N MET A 1 -15.13 29.02 57.51
CA MET A 1 -14.24 28.13 58.28
C MET A 1 -14.99 26.85 58.64
N ARG A 2 -14.78 25.76 57.90
CA ARG A 2 -15.18 24.41 58.32
C ARG A 2 -14.10 23.42 57.90
N PHE A 3 -13.67 22.66 58.90
CA PHE A 3 -12.60 21.68 58.89
C PHE A 3 -13.06 20.32 58.34
N PHE A 4 -12.05 19.54 57.94
CA PHE A 4 -12.01 18.16 57.48
C PHE A 4 -12.82 17.14 58.31
N ALA A 5 -13.32 16.10 57.63
CA ALA A 5 -13.30 14.73 58.12
C ALA A 5 -13.20 13.76 56.93
N ALA A 6 -12.12 13.00 56.90
CA ALA A 6 -11.87 11.90 55.97
C ALA A 6 -12.50 10.61 56.50
N LEU A 7 -13.07 9.79 55.61
CA LEU A 7 -13.45 8.41 55.91
C LEU A 7 -12.90 7.49 54.83
N SER A 8 -11.98 6.61 55.24
CA SER A 8 -11.49 5.46 54.47
C SER A 8 -12.52 4.34 54.52
N VAL A 9 -12.81 3.72 53.37
CA VAL A 9 -13.37 2.36 53.32
C VAL A 9 -12.67 1.59 52.20
N ALA A 10 -11.99 0.52 52.60
CA ALA A 10 -11.39 -0.49 51.75
C ALA A 10 -12.47 -1.43 51.19
N PHE A 11 -12.33 -1.88 49.94
CA PHE A 11 -13.04 -3.05 49.45
C PHE A 11 -12.13 -3.98 48.65
N LEU A 12 -12.34 -5.27 48.94
CA LEU A 12 -11.55 -6.43 48.56
C LEU A 12 -11.57 -6.71 47.05
N PHE A 13 -10.40 -7.12 46.54
CA PHE A 13 -10.29 -7.87 45.29
C PHE A 13 -10.80 -9.30 45.48
N SER A 14 -11.73 -9.73 44.63
CA SER A 14 -12.05 -11.15 44.43
C SER A 14 -11.94 -11.45 42.94
N ALA A 15 -10.92 -12.22 42.57
CA ALA A 15 -10.74 -12.75 41.24
C ALA A 15 -11.59 -14.01 41.10
N LEU A 16 -12.62 -13.98 40.25
CA LEU A 16 -13.28 -15.19 39.76
C LEU A 16 -12.71 -15.54 38.39
N TYR A 17 -11.99 -16.67 38.36
CA TYR A 17 -11.66 -17.40 37.14
C TYR A 17 -12.94 -18.03 36.58
N LEU A 18 -13.29 -17.70 35.33
CA LEU A 18 -14.27 -18.42 34.55
C LEU A 18 -13.58 -18.93 33.27
N GLN A 19 -13.39 -20.24 33.19
CA GLN A 19 -13.08 -20.94 31.95
C GLN A 19 -14.34 -21.03 31.07
N PRO A 20 -14.21 -20.91 29.74
CA PRO A 20 -15.13 -21.56 28.82
C PRO A 20 -14.51 -22.82 28.22
N SER A 21 -15.34 -23.87 28.20
CA SER A 21 -15.14 -25.18 27.61
C SER A 21 -14.93 -25.16 26.10
N LEU A 22 -14.05 -26.05 25.62
CA LEU A 22 -13.84 -26.45 24.23
C LEU A 22 -15.08 -27.17 23.65
N ALA A 23 -15.49 -26.80 22.43
CA ALA A 23 -15.87 -27.73 21.35
C ALA A 23 -16.26 -26.93 20.08
N GLY A 24 -15.51 -27.15 19.00
CA GLY A 24 -15.77 -26.54 17.69
C GLY A 24 -14.55 -26.63 16.77
N GLN A 25 -14.15 -27.85 16.42
CA GLN A 25 -13.09 -28.10 15.45
C GLN A 25 -13.53 -27.64 14.05
N GLY A 26 -12.91 -26.56 13.58
CA GLY A 26 -12.81 -26.19 12.17
C GLY A 26 -11.36 -25.81 11.90
N GLY A 27 -10.49 -26.83 11.86
CA GLY A 27 -9.05 -26.63 11.69
C GLY A 27 -8.75 -26.07 10.30
N SER A 28 -8.27 -24.82 10.25
CA SER A 28 -7.58 -24.29 9.08
C SER A 28 -6.33 -25.14 8.83
N HIS A 29 -6.37 -25.97 7.78
CA HIS A 29 -5.24 -26.77 7.36
C HIS A 29 -4.15 -25.84 6.80
N VAL A 30 -3.03 -25.73 7.51
CA VAL A 30 -1.84 -25.03 7.00
C VAL A 30 -1.04 -26.04 6.19
N GLU A 31 -1.18 -26.01 4.87
CA GLU A 31 -0.33 -26.79 3.99
C GLU A 31 1.03 -26.09 3.85
N VAL A 32 2.07 -26.69 4.44
CA VAL A 32 3.45 -26.23 4.30
C VAL A 32 3.99 -26.80 2.99
N ILE A 33 3.90 -26.02 1.91
CA ILE A 33 4.60 -26.35 0.66
C ILE A 33 6.05 -25.88 0.82
N GLU A 34 6.94 -26.83 1.09
CA GLU A 34 8.37 -26.60 1.12
C GLU A 34 8.89 -26.40 -0.30
N VAL A 35 8.94 -25.14 -0.76
CA VAL A 35 9.56 -24.81 -2.03
C VAL A 35 11.08 -24.77 -1.83
N GLN A 36 11.76 -25.74 -2.44
CA GLN A 36 13.21 -25.81 -2.53
C GLN A 36 13.80 -24.46 -3.02
N PRO A 37 14.94 -24.01 -2.47
CA PRO A 37 15.53 -22.73 -2.87
C PRO A 37 15.86 -22.74 -4.36
N ALA A 38 15.45 -21.67 -5.06
CA ALA A 38 15.93 -21.38 -6.40
C ALA A 38 17.44 -21.13 -6.33
N THR A 39 18.22 -22.07 -6.83
CA THR A 39 19.65 -21.88 -7.07
C THR A 39 19.82 -20.73 -8.05
N THR A 40 20.40 -19.62 -7.60
CA THR A 40 20.79 -18.52 -8.48
C THR A 40 21.88 -19.02 -9.43
N TYR A 41 21.56 -19.16 -10.71
CA TYR A 41 22.57 -19.40 -11.75
C TYR A 41 23.09 -18.06 -12.27
N PHE A 42 24.37 -17.78 -12.02
CA PHE A 42 25.08 -16.73 -12.74
C PHE A 42 25.50 -17.28 -14.11
N THR A 43 24.81 -16.90 -15.18
CA THR A 43 25.28 -17.17 -16.55
C THR A 43 26.33 -16.14 -16.94
N THR A 44 27.59 -16.46 -16.65
CA THR A 44 28.71 -15.72 -17.24
C THR A 44 28.87 -16.18 -18.69
N ARG A 45 28.68 -15.31 -19.68
CA ARG A 45 29.11 -15.61 -21.06
C ARG A 45 30.62 -15.67 -21.09
N VAL A 46 31.17 -16.88 -21.06
CA VAL A 46 32.60 -17.11 -21.29
C VAL A 46 32.86 -16.96 -22.79
N GLN A 47 33.50 -15.88 -23.20
CA GLN A 47 34.07 -15.76 -24.52
C GLN A 47 35.27 -16.72 -24.60
N LYS A 48 35.17 -17.78 -25.41
CA LYS A 48 36.28 -18.71 -25.63
C LYS A 48 37.40 -17.99 -26.36
N VAL A 49 38.44 -17.61 -25.63
CA VAL A 49 39.73 -17.22 -26.22
C VAL A 49 40.56 -18.51 -26.36
N PRO A 50 41.08 -18.88 -27.55
CA PRO A 50 41.94 -20.05 -27.69
C PRO A 50 43.23 -19.84 -26.91
N ASN A 51 43.40 -20.55 -25.79
CA ASN A 51 44.56 -20.39 -24.92
C ASN A 51 45.58 -21.50 -25.22
N LYS A 52 46.77 -21.13 -25.72
CA LYS A 52 47.88 -22.05 -26.07
C LYS A 52 48.93 -22.21 -24.97
N THR A 53 48.65 -21.83 -23.72
CA THR A 53 49.61 -21.97 -22.62
C THR A 53 48.98 -22.51 -21.34
N LYS A 54 49.66 -23.49 -20.71
CA LYS A 54 49.28 -24.13 -19.44
C LYS A 54 49.35 -23.12 -18.29
N TYR A 55 48.21 -22.84 -17.64
CA TYR A 55 48.22 -22.15 -16.35
C TYR A 55 48.47 -23.14 -15.20
N PRO A 56 49.20 -22.74 -14.15
CA PRO A 56 49.36 -23.57 -12.94
C PRO A 56 48.03 -23.71 -12.18
N LYS A 57 47.87 -24.81 -11.44
CA LYS A 57 46.67 -25.12 -10.65
C LYS A 57 46.37 -24.00 -9.63
N TYR A 58 45.13 -23.54 -9.63
CA TYR A 58 44.60 -22.60 -8.64
C TYR A 58 44.64 -23.22 -7.23
N THR A 59 45.18 -22.48 -6.26
CA THR A 59 45.14 -22.84 -4.84
C THR A 59 44.28 -21.79 -4.12
N PRO A 60 43.13 -22.14 -3.54
CA PRO A 60 42.28 -21.18 -2.85
C PRO A 60 42.97 -20.64 -1.59
N PRO A 61 42.71 -19.37 -1.21
CA PRO A 61 43.29 -18.77 -0.01
C PRO A 61 42.73 -19.38 1.28
N THR A 62 43.60 -19.54 2.27
CA THR A 62 43.26 -20.01 3.62
C THR A 62 42.42 -18.96 4.36
N VAL A 63 41.20 -19.33 4.74
CA VAL A 63 40.31 -18.49 5.55
C VAL A 63 40.73 -18.58 7.02
N LEU A 64 41.16 -17.46 7.60
CA LEU A 64 41.41 -17.36 9.04
C LEU A 64 40.08 -17.10 9.78
N PRO A 65 39.82 -17.74 10.92
CA PRO A 65 38.60 -17.52 11.69
C PRO A 65 38.58 -16.11 12.28
N GLN A 66 37.56 -15.32 11.94
CA GLN A 66 37.28 -14.03 12.58
C GLN A 66 36.50 -14.26 13.88
N ASN A 67 37.02 -13.79 15.00
CA ASN A 67 36.31 -13.75 16.27
C ASN A 67 35.11 -12.80 16.17
N GLN A 68 33.91 -13.33 16.39
CA GLN A 68 32.68 -12.54 16.47
C GLN A 68 32.69 -11.70 17.75
N HIS A 69 32.87 -10.39 17.63
CA HIS A 69 32.50 -9.46 18.70
C HIS A 69 30.98 -9.30 18.71
N VAL A 70 30.32 -9.88 19.72
CA VAL A 70 28.91 -9.62 20.01
C VAL A 70 28.83 -8.22 20.63
N ILE A 71 28.33 -7.26 19.85
CA ILE A 71 28.00 -5.92 20.36
C ILE A 71 26.65 -6.03 21.09
N PRO A 72 26.54 -5.60 22.37
CA PRO A 72 25.28 -5.65 23.10
C PRO A 72 24.22 -4.79 22.39
N GLN A 73 23.09 -5.42 22.05
CA GLN A 73 21.95 -4.71 21.45
C GLN A 73 21.33 -3.78 22.50
N LYS A 74 21.36 -2.47 22.21
CA LYS A 74 20.61 -1.48 22.96
C LYS A 74 19.10 -1.77 22.81
N PRO A 75 18.31 -1.77 23.89
CA PRO A 75 16.88 -2.02 23.78
C PRO A 75 16.21 -0.99 22.85
N PRO A 76 15.20 -1.40 22.07
CA PRO A 76 14.54 -0.53 21.11
C PRO A 76 13.89 0.66 21.83
N THR A 77 14.23 1.87 21.40
CA THR A 77 13.55 3.08 21.82
C THR A 77 12.10 3.01 21.33
N VAL A 78 11.14 2.96 22.25
CA VAL A 78 9.73 3.07 21.93
C VAL A 78 9.47 4.52 21.51
N LEU A 79 9.21 4.76 20.23
CA LEU A 79 8.77 6.06 19.72
C LEU A 79 7.31 6.29 20.16
N THR A 80 7.12 6.93 21.31
CA THR A 80 5.81 7.47 21.71
C THR A 80 5.64 8.83 21.04
N GLY A 81 5.07 8.82 19.82
CA GLY A 81 4.89 10.01 19.02
C GLY A 81 4.18 11.13 19.77
N GLN A 82 4.89 12.25 19.94
CA GLN A 82 4.32 13.58 19.83
C GLN A 82 5.31 14.42 19.04
N VAL A 83 4.97 14.66 17.76
CA VAL A 83 5.60 15.70 16.95
C VAL A 83 4.99 17.01 17.42
N GLY A 84 5.83 18.01 17.71
CA GLY A 84 5.37 19.31 18.22
C GLY A 84 4.43 19.99 17.24
N ALA A 85 3.41 20.69 17.75
CA ALA A 85 2.44 21.42 16.94
C ALA A 85 3.05 22.59 16.13
N ASP A 86 4.30 22.93 16.40
CA ASP A 86 5.03 24.04 15.76
C ASP A 86 5.93 23.57 14.60
N ASP A 87 6.07 22.27 14.37
CA ASP A 87 6.79 21.69 13.21
C ASP A 87 5.86 21.55 12.00
N ASN A 88 5.20 22.64 11.60
CA ASN A 88 4.64 22.80 10.25
C ASN A 88 5.80 22.90 9.24
N LEU A 89 6.55 21.81 9.11
CA LEU A 89 7.59 21.61 8.11
C LEU A 89 6.89 21.41 6.76
N ASP A 90 6.63 22.54 6.10
CA ASP A 90 6.18 22.57 4.72
C ASP A 90 7.32 21.99 3.85
N ASP A 91 7.17 20.73 3.42
CA ASP A 91 8.13 19.97 2.58
C ASP A 91 8.30 20.57 1.15
N GLY A 92 7.86 21.81 0.93
CA GLY A 92 7.65 22.43 -0.38
C GLY A 92 6.23 22.21 -0.89
N ILE A 93 5.99 22.51 -2.17
CA ILE A 93 4.65 22.40 -2.81
C ILE A 93 4.06 20.99 -2.65
N ASN A 94 4.90 19.95 -2.59
CA ASN A 94 4.48 18.56 -2.46
C ASN A 94 4.83 18.06 -1.05
N ARG A 95 3.88 17.47 -0.33
CA ARG A 95 4.14 16.87 0.99
C ARG A 95 4.67 15.45 0.85
N GLY A 96 5.49 15.00 1.80
CA GLY A 96 6.03 13.64 1.83
C GLY A 96 7.26 13.41 0.95
N VAL A 97 7.88 14.47 0.42
CA VAL A 97 9.11 14.39 -0.39
C VAL A 97 10.32 15.08 0.25
N GLY A 98 10.11 15.87 1.30
CA GLY A 98 11.13 16.67 1.97
C GLY A 98 11.98 15.90 2.99
N ASP A 99 12.69 16.66 3.83
CA ASP A 99 13.64 16.11 4.80
C ASP A 99 12.98 15.23 5.85
N VAL A 100 11.78 15.59 6.33
CA VAL A 100 11.02 14.77 7.28
C VAL A 100 10.73 13.39 6.69
N ALA A 101 10.26 13.34 5.44
CA ALA A 101 10.01 12.08 4.75
C ALA A 101 11.29 11.26 4.57
N ASN A 102 12.40 11.92 4.21
CA ASN A 102 13.70 11.27 4.07
C ASN A 102 14.22 10.70 5.40
N ASP A 103 13.96 11.38 6.51
CA ASP A 103 14.36 10.90 7.83
C ASP A 103 13.48 9.73 8.30
N LEU A 104 12.17 9.76 8.02
CA LEU A 104 11.29 8.60 8.23
C LEU A 104 11.78 7.38 7.43
N LEU A 105 12.18 7.58 6.16
CA LEU A 105 12.78 6.52 5.33
C LEU A 105 14.04 5.92 5.96
N LYS A 106 14.97 6.76 6.42
CA LYS A 106 16.24 6.31 7.03
C LYS A 106 16.01 5.59 8.35
N GLN A 107 15.07 6.07 9.17
CA GLN A 107 14.81 5.55 10.52
C GLN A 107 13.91 4.31 10.52
N ALA A 108 13.14 4.09 9.44
CA ALA A 108 12.26 2.94 9.32
C ALA A 108 13.03 1.61 9.55
N PRO A 109 12.50 0.68 10.36
CA PRO A 109 13.12 -0.62 10.51
C PRO A 109 13.19 -1.36 9.17
N THR A 110 14.22 -2.19 9.01
CA THR A 110 14.28 -3.14 7.89
C THR A 110 13.32 -4.29 8.16
N LEU A 111 12.45 -4.60 7.20
CA LEU A 111 11.55 -5.73 7.33
C LEU A 111 12.30 -7.04 7.07
N GLY A 112 11.91 -8.08 7.82
CA GLY A 112 12.39 -9.44 7.57
C GLY A 112 11.74 -10.07 6.34
N ARG A 113 12.00 -11.37 6.13
CA ARG A 113 11.42 -12.12 5.03
C ARG A 113 9.89 -12.11 5.08
N VAL A 114 9.27 -11.70 3.98
CA VAL A 114 7.81 -11.64 3.83
C VAL A 114 7.26 -13.04 3.61
N LYS A 115 6.21 -13.40 4.34
CA LYS A 115 5.44 -14.63 4.15
C LYS A 115 4.08 -14.26 3.59
N ARG A 116 3.65 -14.93 2.53
CA ARG A 116 2.30 -14.76 1.99
C ARG A 116 1.29 -15.28 3.00
N VAL A 117 0.11 -14.66 3.05
CA VAL A 117 -0.99 -15.09 3.91
C VAL A 117 -2.26 -15.28 3.10
N HIS A 118 -3.08 -16.23 3.50
CA HIS A 118 -4.42 -16.37 2.95
C HIS A 118 -5.38 -15.47 3.72
N LEU A 119 -6.12 -14.63 3.00
CA LEU A 119 -7.12 -13.71 3.50
C LEU A 119 -8.51 -14.22 3.17
N THR A 120 -9.36 -14.21 4.19
CA THR A 120 -10.80 -14.37 4.01
C THR A 120 -11.46 -13.00 3.97
N SER A 121 -12.66 -12.91 3.38
CA SER A 121 -13.42 -11.65 3.34
C SER A 121 -13.73 -11.10 4.74
N ASP A 122 -13.75 -11.92 5.77
CA ASP A 122 -13.95 -11.48 7.16
C ASP A 122 -12.81 -10.59 7.67
N VAL A 123 -11.60 -10.77 7.15
CA VAL A 123 -10.46 -9.90 7.47
C VAL A 123 -10.75 -8.45 7.05
N PHE A 124 -11.22 -8.26 5.82
CA PHE A 124 -11.57 -6.94 5.30
C PHE A 124 -12.77 -6.34 6.02
N GLN A 125 -13.81 -7.14 6.26
CA GLN A 125 -14.99 -6.69 7.01
C GLN A 125 -14.66 -6.27 8.45
N ASN A 126 -13.80 -7.02 9.15
CA ASN A 126 -13.37 -6.67 10.50
C ASN A 126 -12.53 -5.40 10.52
N TRP A 127 -11.60 -5.27 9.56
CA TRP A 127 -10.80 -4.05 9.42
C TRP A 127 -11.68 -2.83 9.17
N MET A 128 -12.69 -2.93 8.31
CA MET A 128 -13.64 -1.85 8.06
C MET A 128 -14.46 -1.50 9.30
N LYS A 129 -15.02 -2.49 10.01
CA LYS A 129 -15.78 -2.24 11.25
C LYS A 129 -14.96 -1.51 12.30
N GLN A 130 -13.67 -1.84 12.40
CA GLN A 130 -12.76 -1.22 13.36
C GLN A 130 -12.40 0.22 12.97
N ASN A 131 -12.11 0.48 11.69
CA ASN A 131 -11.56 1.77 11.24
C ASN A 131 -12.62 2.76 10.73
N TRP A 132 -13.76 2.24 10.27
CA TRP A 132 -14.88 2.98 9.69
C TRP A 132 -16.23 2.54 10.29
N PRO A 133 -16.39 2.57 11.63
CA PRO A 133 -17.58 2.02 12.31
C PRO A 133 -18.90 2.73 11.92
N ASN A 134 -18.82 3.97 11.42
CA ASN A 134 -19.99 4.77 11.05
C ASN A 134 -20.41 4.58 9.59
N LEU A 135 -19.60 3.91 8.76
CA LEU A 135 -19.96 3.66 7.37
C LEU A 135 -20.87 2.43 7.28
N ASN A 136 -22.13 2.65 6.93
CA ASN A 136 -23.07 1.56 6.70
C ASN A 136 -23.00 1.06 5.25
N VAL A 137 -22.15 0.06 5.01
CA VAL A 137 -21.94 -0.58 3.71
C VAL A 137 -23.24 -1.16 3.12
N THR A 138 -24.19 -1.64 3.94
CA THR A 138 -25.44 -2.22 3.42
C THR A 138 -26.36 -1.19 2.79
N ASN A 139 -26.14 0.10 3.05
CA ASN A 139 -26.92 1.20 2.47
C ASN A 139 -26.30 1.74 1.17
N LEU A 140 -25.15 1.21 0.75
CA LEU A 140 -24.52 1.60 -0.51
C LEU A 140 -25.30 1.00 -1.68
N LYS A 141 -25.39 1.78 -2.76
CA LYS A 141 -26.04 1.35 -3.99
C LYS A 141 -24.96 1.03 -5.03
N PRO A 142 -25.18 0.07 -5.94
CA PRO A 142 -24.21 -0.25 -6.98
C PRO A 142 -23.74 0.97 -7.80
N GLN A 143 -24.61 1.95 -8.04
CA GLN A 143 -24.25 3.16 -8.77
C GLN A 143 -23.29 4.12 -8.04
N ASP A 144 -23.10 3.96 -6.72
CA ASP A 144 -22.22 4.83 -5.94
C ASP A 144 -20.74 4.59 -6.31
N THR A 145 -20.43 3.39 -6.81
CA THR A 145 -19.09 2.96 -7.20
C THR A 145 -19.08 2.46 -8.64
N VAL A 146 -18.23 3.06 -9.48
CA VAL A 146 -17.98 2.63 -10.86
C VAL A 146 -16.59 2.02 -10.94
N VAL A 147 -16.48 0.82 -11.51
CA VAL A 147 -15.20 0.15 -11.76
C VAL A 147 -14.98 0.03 -13.26
N VAL A 148 -13.92 0.63 -13.77
CA VAL A 148 -13.39 0.34 -15.11
C VAL A 148 -12.44 -0.83 -14.99
N LYS A 149 -12.84 -1.96 -15.56
CA LYS A 149 -12.06 -3.21 -15.48
C LYS A 149 -10.71 -3.06 -16.15
N GLY A 150 -9.73 -3.65 -15.51
CA GLY A 150 -8.36 -3.74 -15.99
C GLY A 150 -8.10 -5.08 -16.66
N ARG A 151 -6.87 -5.23 -17.16
CA ARG A 151 -6.35 -6.52 -17.62
C ARG A 151 -5.54 -7.22 -16.53
N TYR A 152 -4.86 -6.45 -15.68
CA TYR A 152 -3.90 -6.99 -14.72
C TYR A 152 -4.22 -6.65 -13.27
N ASP A 153 -5.13 -5.74 -12.98
CA ASP A 153 -5.60 -5.47 -11.62
C ASP A 153 -7.11 -5.74 -11.53
N HIS A 154 -7.51 -6.23 -10.36
CA HIS A 154 -8.88 -6.60 -10.03
C HIS A 154 -9.26 -6.05 -8.65
N ALA A 155 -9.19 -4.73 -8.50
CA ALA A 155 -9.57 -4.06 -7.26
C ALA A 155 -11.02 -4.38 -6.83
N GLU A 156 -11.89 -4.81 -7.76
CA GLU A 156 -13.22 -5.31 -7.45
C GLU A 156 -13.23 -6.51 -6.50
N HIS A 157 -12.20 -7.36 -6.46
CA HIS A 157 -12.12 -8.45 -5.48
C HIS A 157 -11.99 -7.94 -4.04
N VAL A 158 -11.31 -6.80 -3.86
CA VAL A 158 -11.24 -6.12 -2.57
C VAL A 158 -12.60 -5.50 -2.23
N LEU A 159 -13.29 -4.91 -3.21
CA LEU A 159 -14.66 -4.40 -3.01
C LEU A 159 -15.64 -5.52 -2.64
N ASP A 160 -15.57 -6.68 -3.30
CA ASP A 160 -16.37 -7.87 -3.00
C ASP A 160 -16.08 -8.38 -1.58
N SER A 161 -14.81 -8.45 -1.18
CA SER A 161 -14.41 -8.81 0.18
C SER A 161 -14.93 -7.82 1.22
N CYS A 162 -15.10 -6.56 0.84
CA CYS A 162 -15.72 -5.52 1.64
C CYS A 162 -17.25 -5.47 1.52
N ARG A 163 -17.88 -6.27 0.64
CA ARG A 163 -19.31 -6.19 0.30
C ARG A 163 -19.74 -4.79 -0.20
N ILE A 164 -18.84 -4.06 -0.84
CA ILE A 164 -19.15 -2.77 -1.47
C ILE A 164 -19.71 -3.06 -2.86
N PRO A 165 -20.97 -2.68 -3.14
CA PRO A 165 -21.55 -2.88 -4.45
C PRO A 165 -20.97 -1.89 -5.46
N TYR A 166 -20.85 -2.34 -6.71
CA TYR A 166 -20.33 -1.53 -7.80
C TYR A 166 -21.04 -1.86 -9.13
N VAL A 167 -20.89 -0.96 -10.10
CA VAL A 167 -21.26 -1.18 -11.50
C VAL A 167 -20.02 -1.08 -12.39
N ASN A 168 -20.00 -1.88 -13.45
CA ASN A 168 -18.92 -1.78 -14.44
C ASN A 168 -19.09 -0.52 -15.31
N GLY A 169 -17.97 0.15 -15.55
CA GLY A 169 -17.82 1.25 -16.50
C GLY A 169 -16.95 0.85 -17.69
N ASP A 170 -17.21 1.43 -18.85
CA ASP A 170 -16.40 1.34 -20.06
C ASP A 170 -16.54 2.62 -20.91
N ASN A 171 -15.77 2.72 -22.00
CA ASN A 171 -15.75 3.88 -22.88
C ASN A 171 -17.12 4.30 -23.43
N SER A 172 -18.08 3.37 -23.53
CA SER A 172 -19.42 3.64 -24.07
C SER A 172 -20.41 4.19 -23.05
N ASN A 173 -20.18 3.91 -21.75
CA ASN A 173 -21.19 4.16 -20.71
C ASN A 173 -20.72 5.04 -19.55
N LEU A 174 -19.43 5.39 -19.49
CA LEU A 174 -18.87 6.25 -18.44
C LEU A 174 -19.66 7.57 -18.21
N PRO A 175 -20.10 8.32 -19.23
CA PRO A 175 -20.89 9.55 -19.02
C PRO A 175 -22.15 9.30 -18.19
N LYS A 176 -22.86 8.19 -18.48
CA LYS A 176 -24.08 7.82 -17.77
C LYS A 176 -23.79 7.30 -16.37
N ARG A 177 -22.73 6.50 -16.22
CA ARG A 177 -22.35 5.89 -14.93
C ARG A 177 -21.87 6.94 -13.94
N LEU A 178 -21.03 7.87 -14.38
CA LEU A 178 -20.43 8.89 -13.50
C LEU A 178 -21.38 10.01 -13.08
N ALA A 179 -22.55 10.12 -13.70
CA ALA A 179 -23.55 11.12 -13.33
C ALA A 179 -24.01 11.01 -11.85
N ASN A 180 -24.01 9.80 -11.28
CA ASN A 180 -24.44 9.54 -9.91
C ASN A 180 -23.36 8.85 -9.05
N ALA A 181 -22.18 8.60 -9.62
CA ALA A 181 -21.11 7.91 -8.90
C ALA A 181 -20.45 8.84 -7.88
N THR A 182 -20.09 8.30 -6.73
CA THR A 182 -19.23 8.99 -5.76
C THR A 182 -17.77 8.56 -5.94
N LEU A 183 -17.54 7.30 -6.31
CA LEU A 183 -16.24 6.70 -6.50
C LEU A 183 -16.10 6.10 -7.91
N LEU A 184 -14.97 6.39 -8.56
CA LEU A 184 -14.49 5.73 -9.76
C LEU A 184 -13.18 5.01 -9.45
N VAL A 185 -13.11 3.71 -9.75
CA VAL A 185 -11.88 2.91 -9.72
C VAL A 185 -11.51 2.55 -11.15
N ILE A 186 -10.26 2.84 -11.54
CA ILE A 186 -9.70 2.45 -12.83
C ILE A 186 -8.54 1.49 -12.58
N ASN A 187 -8.78 0.22 -12.85
CA ASN A 187 -7.73 -0.79 -12.80
C ASN A 187 -6.78 -0.64 -14.00
N CYS A 188 -5.54 -1.10 -13.85
CA CYS A 188 -4.54 -1.04 -14.92
C CYS A 188 -4.93 -1.91 -16.15
N PRO A 189 -4.62 -1.50 -17.39
CA PRO A 189 -3.82 -0.33 -17.77
C PRO A 189 -4.60 0.98 -17.99
N GLY A 190 -5.92 1.02 -17.80
CA GLY A 190 -6.69 2.24 -18.05
C GLY A 190 -6.78 2.65 -19.54
N GLU A 191 -7.07 1.69 -20.42
CA GLU A 191 -7.27 1.91 -21.87
C GLU A 191 -8.57 2.70 -22.16
N LEU A 192 -8.49 4.03 -22.05
CA LEU A 192 -9.62 4.95 -22.22
C LEU A 192 -9.53 5.80 -23.49
N THR A 193 -10.68 6.10 -24.10
CA THR A 193 -10.75 7.08 -25.21
C THR A 193 -10.63 8.51 -24.70
N ASP A 194 -10.33 9.45 -25.61
CA ASP A 194 -10.23 10.88 -25.26
C ASP A 194 -11.55 11.45 -24.74
N GLU A 195 -12.70 10.97 -25.23
CA GLU A 195 -14.02 11.34 -24.73
C GLU A 195 -14.20 10.88 -23.28
N SER A 196 -13.79 9.65 -22.97
CA SER A 196 -13.86 9.11 -21.61
C SER A 196 -12.94 9.87 -20.65
N ILE A 197 -11.74 10.24 -21.10
CA ILE A 197 -10.83 11.10 -20.35
C ILE A 197 -11.48 12.46 -20.06
N ALA A 198 -12.13 13.09 -21.05
CA ALA A 198 -12.81 14.36 -20.86
C ALA A 198 -13.97 14.26 -19.84
N VAL A 199 -14.74 13.17 -19.90
CA VAL A 199 -15.84 12.89 -18.97
C VAL A 199 -15.31 12.69 -17.54
N ILE A 200 -14.21 11.96 -17.36
CA ILE A 200 -13.60 11.75 -16.03
C ILE A 200 -13.05 13.06 -15.47
N ARG A 201 -12.44 13.92 -16.31
CA ARG A 201 -12.03 15.27 -15.88
C ARG A 201 -13.21 16.10 -15.38
N GLN A 202 -14.35 16.05 -16.08
CA GLN A 202 -15.57 16.73 -15.63
C GLN A 202 -16.09 16.14 -14.31
N TYR A 203 -16.08 14.82 -14.18
CA TYR A 203 -16.45 14.11 -12.95
C TYR A 203 -15.60 14.56 -11.75
N LEU A 204 -14.27 14.65 -11.91
CA LEU A 204 -13.37 15.17 -10.87
C LEU A 204 -13.65 16.64 -10.56
N ASN A 205 -13.83 17.49 -11.58
CA ASN A 205 -14.19 18.90 -11.36
C ASN A 205 -15.49 19.06 -10.55
N ASN A 206 -16.37 18.06 -10.57
CA ASN A 206 -17.65 18.04 -9.86
C ASN A 206 -17.60 17.30 -8.49
N GLY A 207 -16.41 17.03 -7.96
CA GLY A 207 -16.21 16.43 -6.64
C GLY A 207 -16.12 14.91 -6.61
N GLY A 208 -15.87 14.27 -7.74
CA GLY A 208 -15.68 12.82 -7.82
C GLY A 208 -14.39 12.34 -7.15
N TYR A 209 -14.39 11.08 -6.70
CA TYR A 209 -13.20 10.39 -6.19
C TYR A 209 -12.67 9.41 -7.24
N LEU A 210 -11.38 9.48 -7.55
CA LEU A 210 -10.72 8.61 -8.52
C LEU A 210 -9.59 7.82 -7.86
N LEU A 211 -9.69 6.49 -7.89
CA LEU A 211 -8.60 5.58 -7.58
C LEU A 211 -8.06 4.99 -8.87
N THR A 212 -6.75 5.08 -9.12
CA THR A 212 -6.10 4.38 -10.22
C THR A 212 -4.88 3.59 -9.77
N THR A 213 -4.54 2.53 -10.51
CA THR A 213 -3.47 1.60 -10.14
C THR A 213 -2.46 1.41 -11.27
N ASP A 214 -1.18 1.32 -10.92
CA ASP A 214 -0.08 0.93 -11.79
C ASP A 214 -0.09 1.57 -13.20
N TRP A 215 -0.11 0.78 -14.29
CA TRP A 215 -0.04 1.26 -15.69
C TRP A 215 -1.18 2.20 -16.12
N SER A 216 -2.20 2.37 -15.27
CA SER A 216 -3.15 3.47 -15.44
C SER A 216 -2.47 4.84 -15.41
N LEU A 217 -1.26 4.96 -14.84
CA LEU A 217 -0.50 6.20 -14.78
C LEU A 217 -0.30 6.82 -16.17
N SER A 218 0.42 6.14 -17.06
CA SER A 218 0.63 6.59 -18.44
C SER A 218 -0.61 6.33 -19.31
N GLY A 219 -1.36 5.26 -19.02
CA GLY A 219 -2.54 4.86 -19.77
C GLY A 219 -3.63 5.93 -19.77
N CYS A 220 -3.95 6.49 -18.61
CA CYS A 220 -5.00 7.49 -18.46
C CYS A 220 -4.71 8.62 -17.47
N LEU A 221 -4.07 8.38 -16.32
CA LEU A 221 -4.02 9.36 -15.23
C LEU A 221 -3.25 10.62 -15.62
N GLN A 222 -2.10 10.49 -16.30
CA GLN A 222 -1.35 11.65 -16.83
C GLN A 222 -2.19 12.49 -17.80
N LYS A 223 -3.07 11.83 -18.57
CA LYS A 223 -3.99 12.51 -19.47
C LYS A 223 -5.11 13.15 -18.67
N ILE A 224 -5.74 12.45 -17.73
CA ILE A 224 -6.83 12.98 -16.90
C ILE A 224 -6.34 14.21 -16.11
N CYS A 225 -5.17 14.12 -15.48
CA CYS A 225 -4.61 15.16 -14.59
C CYS A 225 -3.24 15.68 -15.08
N PRO A 226 -3.16 16.44 -16.19
CA PRO A 226 -1.89 16.88 -16.74
C PRO A 226 -1.08 17.72 -15.75
N GLY A 227 0.21 17.38 -15.59
CA GLY A 227 1.15 18.11 -14.75
C GLY A 227 1.08 17.81 -13.24
N TYR A 228 0.17 16.93 -12.80
CA TYR A 228 0.14 16.45 -11.40
C TYR A 228 1.08 15.29 -11.16
N VAL A 229 1.13 14.37 -12.10
CA VAL A 229 2.00 13.20 -12.07
C VAL A 229 2.59 12.97 -13.44
N TYR A 230 3.72 12.28 -13.48
CA TYR A 230 4.29 11.80 -14.73
C TYR A 230 5.01 10.47 -14.54
N TRP A 231 5.08 9.73 -15.64
CA TRP A 231 5.95 8.61 -15.84
C TRP A 231 7.01 9.00 -16.88
N ASP A 232 8.25 8.59 -16.64
CA ASP A 232 9.42 8.98 -17.42
C ASP A 232 10.08 7.80 -18.13
N GLY A 233 9.42 6.64 -18.16
CA GLY A 233 9.99 5.40 -18.71
C GLY A 233 10.50 4.42 -17.67
N ALA A 234 10.63 4.82 -16.40
CA ALA A 234 11.19 3.96 -15.36
C ALA A 234 10.16 2.96 -14.82
N TYR A 235 10.62 1.74 -14.57
CA TYR A 235 9.80 0.59 -14.22
C TYR A 235 10.38 -0.12 -13.00
N SER A 236 9.52 -0.72 -12.17
CA SER A 236 9.97 -1.70 -11.16
C SER A 236 10.35 -3.03 -11.81
N THR A 237 10.99 -3.88 -11.01
CA THR A 237 11.07 -5.32 -11.31
C THR A 237 9.98 -6.07 -10.54
N ASN A 238 9.82 -7.38 -10.81
CA ASN A 238 8.95 -8.24 -9.99
C ASN A 238 9.61 -8.49 -8.62
N GLU A 239 9.17 -7.75 -7.61
CA GLU A 239 9.80 -7.74 -6.29
C GLU A 239 8.82 -7.35 -5.17
N ILE A 240 9.26 -7.56 -3.93
CA ILE A 240 8.59 -7.00 -2.75
C ILE A 240 9.54 -6.00 -2.14
N VAL A 241 9.14 -4.73 -2.14
CA VAL A 241 9.91 -3.63 -1.55
C VAL A 241 9.42 -3.27 -0.16
N ASP A 242 10.17 -2.43 0.53
CA ASP A 242 9.74 -1.82 1.78
C ASP A 242 8.83 -0.62 1.51
N GLY A 243 7.61 -0.63 2.03
CA GLY A 243 6.71 0.52 2.04
C GLY A 243 6.75 1.23 3.38
N ILE A 244 7.01 2.53 3.35
CA ILE A 244 7.15 3.38 4.53
C ILE A 244 6.18 4.54 4.40
N VAL A 245 5.33 4.71 5.41
CA VAL A 245 4.44 5.86 5.53
C VAL A 245 5.28 7.10 5.81
N VAL A 246 5.12 8.14 4.98
CA VAL A 246 5.89 9.39 5.11
C VAL A 246 5.04 10.61 5.46
N ILE A 247 3.72 10.42 5.60
CA ILE A 247 2.76 11.41 6.10
C ILE A 247 1.85 10.71 7.14
N PRO A 248 2.37 10.39 8.34
CA PRO A 248 1.69 9.52 9.33
C PRO A 248 0.38 10.09 9.87
N GLU A 249 0.18 11.41 9.79
CA GLU A 249 -1.04 12.10 10.21
C GLU A 249 -2.13 12.13 9.14
N SER A 250 -1.86 11.66 7.92
CA SER A 250 -2.88 11.58 6.87
C SER A 250 -3.98 10.57 7.24
N ASN A 251 -5.24 10.96 7.05
CA ASN A 251 -6.38 10.07 7.25
C ASN A 251 -6.32 8.83 6.33
N LEU A 252 -5.60 8.91 5.20
CA LEU A 252 -5.47 7.79 4.27
C LEU A 252 -4.55 6.68 4.78
N VAL A 253 -3.70 6.94 5.76
CA VAL A 253 -2.83 5.92 6.40
C VAL A 253 -3.33 5.53 7.79
N LYS A 254 -4.52 5.99 8.20
CA LYS A 254 -5.11 5.65 9.50
C LYS A 254 -5.27 4.13 9.63
N GLY A 255 -4.78 3.59 10.75
CA GLY A 255 -4.82 2.16 11.03
C GLY A 255 -3.83 1.33 10.21
N ALA A 256 -2.94 1.96 9.43
CA ALA A 256 -1.84 1.28 8.75
C ALA A 256 -0.67 1.04 9.72
N SER A 257 0.10 -0.02 9.46
CA SER A 257 1.47 -0.10 9.99
C SER A 257 2.32 1.02 9.35
N PRO A 258 3.17 1.74 10.12
CA PRO A 258 4.07 2.75 9.57
C PRO A 258 5.04 2.21 8.52
N VAL A 259 5.34 0.90 8.60
CA VAL A 259 6.17 0.18 7.64
C VAL A 259 5.50 -1.15 7.30
N GLY A 260 5.46 -1.51 6.02
CA GLY A 260 4.92 -2.78 5.55
C GLY A 260 5.56 -3.19 4.22
N PRO A 261 5.59 -4.49 3.88
CA PRO A 261 6.03 -4.90 2.57
C PRO A 261 5.06 -4.38 1.49
N TRP A 262 5.57 -4.21 0.28
CA TRP A 262 4.79 -3.75 -0.87
C TRP A 262 5.17 -4.56 -2.11
N LYS A 263 4.23 -5.38 -2.60
CA LYS A 263 4.44 -6.19 -3.79
C LYS A 263 4.30 -5.34 -5.05
N LEU A 264 5.29 -5.44 -5.93
CA LEU A 264 5.31 -4.84 -7.26
C LEU A 264 5.38 -5.96 -8.31
N ASP A 265 4.69 -5.75 -9.42
CA ASP A 265 4.75 -6.65 -10.57
C ASP A 265 5.90 -6.26 -11.49
N ASP A 266 6.24 -7.15 -12.43
CA ASP A 266 7.20 -6.80 -13.46
C ASP A 266 6.68 -5.59 -14.25
N LYS A 267 7.52 -4.56 -14.33
CA LYS A 267 7.24 -3.31 -15.02
C LYS A 267 6.15 -2.45 -14.41
N SER A 268 5.91 -2.44 -13.10
CA SER A 268 5.04 -1.40 -12.54
C SER A 268 5.61 0.01 -12.83
N GLU A 269 4.75 0.95 -13.23
CA GLU A 269 5.16 2.30 -13.66
C GLU A 269 5.54 3.17 -12.47
N LEU A 270 6.81 3.63 -12.43
CA LEU A 270 7.31 4.43 -11.32
C LEU A 270 6.80 5.87 -11.41
N VAL A 271 5.83 6.24 -10.56
CA VAL A 271 5.20 7.56 -10.56
C VAL A 271 6.11 8.65 -9.99
N LYS A 272 6.08 9.84 -10.62
CA LYS A 272 6.73 11.04 -10.11
C LYS A 272 5.72 12.16 -9.86
N PRO A 273 5.92 12.94 -8.80
CA PRO A 273 5.12 14.12 -8.53
C PRO A 273 5.48 15.26 -9.49
N GLY A 274 4.48 15.97 -9.99
CA GLY A 274 4.66 17.14 -10.83
C GLY A 274 5.23 18.35 -10.08
N ALA A 275 5.92 19.24 -10.81
CA ALA A 275 6.75 20.30 -10.22
C ALA A 275 5.98 21.48 -9.59
N ARG A 276 4.65 21.56 -9.70
CA ARG A 276 3.87 22.76 -9.31
C ARG A 276 2.48 22.48 -8.74
N LYS A 277 2.23 21.29 -8.17
CA LYS A 277 0.88 20.88 -7.76
C LYS A 277 0.88 20.30 -6.37
N SER A 278 0.09 20.87 -5.45
CA SER A 278 -0.06 20.38 -4.08
C SER A 278 -0.55 18.93 -4.03
N LEU A 279 0.39 17.99 -4.02
CA LEU A 279 0.16 16.57 -3.87
C LEU A 279 0.82 16.06 -2.60
N GLN A 280 0.33 14.93 -2.11
CA GLN A 280 0.82 14.27 -0.92
C GLN A 280 1.32 12.88 -1.29
N VAL A 281 2.61 12.64 -1.12
CA VAL A 281 3.19 11.29 -1.23
C VAL A 281 2.95 10.58 0.09
N LEU A 282 2.11 9.55 0.11
CA LEU A 282 1.66 8.88 1.33
C LEU A 282 2.65 7.82 1.81
N ALA A 283 3.24 7.10 0.85
CA ALA A 283 4.20 6.03 1.11
C ALA A 283 5.35 6.05 0.10
N ARG A 284 6.55 5.72 0.58
CA ARG A 284 7.80 5.63 -0.20
C ARG A 284 8.54 4.33 0.11
N SER A 285 9.50 3.97 -0.74
CA SER A 285 10.39 2.82 -0.56
C SER A 285 11.85 3.22 -0.70
N ARG A 286 12.69 2.72 0.22
CA ARG A 286 14.15 2.84 0.07
C ARG A 286 14.62 2.03 -1.13
N THR A 287 14.17 0.78 -1.26
CA THR A 287 14.55 -0.08 -2.38
C THR A 287 14.21 0.57 -3.72
N LEU A 288 12.98 1.09 -3.85
CA LEU A 288 12.53 1.72 -5.08
C LEU A 288 13.22 3.05 -5.34
N SER A 289 13.64 3.79 -4.30
CA SER A 289 14.38 5.04 -4.47
C SER A 289 15.71 4.86 -5.21
N TYR A 290 16.33 3.67 -5.15
CA TYR A 290 17.53 3.38 -5.93
C TYR A 290 17.26 3.05 -7.40
N GLN A 291 16.03 2.64 -7.72
CA GLN A 291 15.59 2.32 -9.09
C GLN A 291 14.95 3.53 -9.78
N ASP A 292 14.37 4.42 -8.98
CA ASP A 292 13.73 5.63 -9.41
C ASP A 292 14.75 6.67 -9.88
N THR A 293 14.54 7.18 -11.09
CA THR A 293 15.40 8.17 -11.76
C THR A 293 15.55 9.47 -10.97
N VAL A 294 14.56 9.81 -10.15
CA VAL A 294 14.55 11.01 -9.29
C VAL A 294 14.84 10.69 -7.83
N GLY A 295 15.04 9.42 -7.48
CA GLY A 295 15.40 9.02 -6.11
C GLY A 295 14.28 9.14 -5.07
N LEU A 296 13.01 9.28 -5.49
CA LEU A 296 11.91 9.44 -4.54
C LEU A 296 11.38 8.10 -4.06
N GLY A 297 11.24 7.13 -4.96
CA GLY A 297 10.71 5.81 -4.63
C GLY A 297 9.26 5.85 -4.16
N VAL A 298 8.42 6.65 -4.82
CA VAL A 298 7.00 6.81 -4.48
C VAL A 298 6.25 5.49 -4.64
N LEU A 299 5.38 5.13 -3.70
CA LEU A 299 4.50 3.95 -3.79
C LEU A 299 3.01 4.33 -3.89
N ALA A 300 2.61 5.39 -3.20
CA ALA A 300 1.27 5.94 -3.27
C ALA A 300 1.29 7.45 -3.11
N LEU A 301 0.45 8.14 -3.87
CA LEU A 301 0.24 9.58 -3.75
C LEU A 301 -1.23 9.94 -3.90
N THR A 302 -1.61 11.07 -3.32
CA THR A 302 -2.95 11.64 -3.46
C THR A 302 -2.88 13.14 -3.75
N PHE A 303 -3.89 13.67 -4.43
CA PHE A 303 -4.01 15.09 -4.69
C PHE A 303 -5.46 15.45 -5.06
N ASP A 304 -5.76 16.74 -5.00
CA ASP A 304 -7.05 17.27 -5.45
C ASP A 304 -6.96 17.71 -6.92
N TYR A 305 -8.04 17.49 -7.67
CA TYR A 305 -8.21 17.96 -9.04
C TYR A 305 -9.59 18.59 -9.21
N GLY A 306 -9.62 19.92 -9.36
CA GLY A 306 -10.87 20.67 -9.28
C GLY A 306 -11.45 20.55 -7.87
N ALA A 307 -12.70 20.09 -7.75
CA ALA A 307 -13.31 19.78 -6.46
C ALA A 307 -13.14 18.30 -6.04
N GLY A 308 -12.55 17.47 -6.90
CA GLY A 308 -12.44 16.02 -6.72
C GLY A 308 -11.10 15.59 -6.14
N HIS A 309 -11.02 14.31 -5.80
CA HIS A 309 -9.88 13.73 -5.11
C HIS A 309 -9.33 12.55 -5.90
N VAL A 310 -8.01 12.42 -5.96
CA VAL A 310 -7.32 11.38 -6.71
C VAL A 310 -6.36 10.63 -5.80
N LEU A 311 -6.39 9.30 -5.86
CA LEU A 311 -5.38 8.42 -5.28
C LEU A 311 -4.79 7.58 -6.42
N HIS A 312 -3.46 7.52 -6.46
CA HIS A 312 -2.73 6.62 -7.32
C HIS A 312 -1.81 5.72 -6.50
N THR A 313 -1.82 4.43 -6.78
CA THR A 313 -0.93 3.44 -6.17
C THR A 313 -0.12 2.71 -7.22
N ILE A 314 1.18 2.54 -6.99
CA ILE A 314 2.01 1.65 -7.80
C ILE A 314 1.74 0.21 -7.36
N GLY A 315 1.60 -0.69 -8.33
CA GLY A 315 1.20 -2.07 -8.11
C GLY A 315 -0.31 -2.22 -7.95
N HIS A 316 -0.78 -3.44 -8.19
CA HIS A 316 -2.19 -3.80 -8.19
C HIS A 316 -2.78 -3.72 -6.78
N VAL A 317 -4.03 -3.29 -6.59
CA VAL A 317 -4.69 -3.26 -5.26
C VAL A 317 -5.12 -4.67 -4.81
N ASP A 318 -5.34 -5.58 -5.74
CA ASP A 318 -5.75 -6.95 -5.46
C ASP A 318 -4.69 -7.78 -4.68
N ASN A 319 -5.12 -8.94 -4.19
CA ASN A 319 -4.32 -9.91 -3.45
C ASN A 319 -3.28 -10.59 -4.35
N ASN A 320 -3.61 -11.07 -5.55
CA ASN A 320 -2.62 -11.46 -6.57
C ASN A 320 -3.35 -11.90 -7.85
N THR A 321 -2.88 -11.48 -9.02
CA THR A 321 -3.53 -11.82 -10.30
C THR A 321 -3.06 -13.15 -10.90
N ASP A 322 -1.93 -13.66 -10.43
CA ASP A 322 -1.26 -14.83 -11.03
C ASP A 322 -1.58 -16.15 -10.31
N LEU A 323 -2.45 -16.15 -9.30
CA LEU A 323 -2.80 -17.35 -8.54
C LEU A 323 -4.29 -17.65 -8.66
N ALA A 324 -4.60 -18.93 -8.90
CA ALA A 324 -5.96 -19.47 -8.97
C ALA A 324 -6.82 -19.27 -7.69
N SER A 325 -6.25 -18.67 -6.64
CA SER A 325 -6.98 -18.25 -5.44
C SER A 325 -6.77 -16.76 -5.19
N GLN A 326 -7.86 -15.99 -5.30
CA GLN A 326 -7.96 -14.53 -5.09
C GLN A 326 -7.74 -14.09 -3.62
N SER A 327 -7.24 -15.01 -2.81
CA SER A 327 -7.20 -14.90 -1.35
C SER A 327 -5.78 -14.87 -0.83
N VAL A 328 -4.74 -14.96 -1.65
CA VAL A 328 -3.35 -14.94 -1.16
C VAL A 328 -2.77 -13.53 -1.25
N LEU A 329 -2.54 -12.89 -0.11
CA LEU A 329 -1.86 -11.61 -0.02
C LEU A 329 -0.33 -11.81 0.05
N PRO A 330 0.45 -11.29 -0.91
CA PRO A 330 1.89 -11.48 -0.98
C PRO A 330 2.66 -10.59 0.01
N ASP A 331 2.05 -9.49 0.44
CA ASP A 331 2.67 -8.41 1.20
C ASP A 331 1.84 -8.02 2.45
N PRO A 332 1.52 -8.96 3.35
CA PRO A 332 0.85 -8.64 4.59
C PRO A 332 1.68 -7.70 5.46
N SER A 333 1.01 -6.72 6.05
CA SER A 333 1.66 -5.82 6.98
C SER A 333 1.90 -6.50 8.33
N PRO A 334 3.00 -6.22 9.04
CA PRO A 334 3.28 -6.87 10.34
C PRO A 334 2.22 -6.59 11.42
N GLN A 335 1.58 -5.42 11.38
CA GLN A 335 0.64 -4.95 12.41
C GLN A 335 -0.82 -4.98 11.94
N THR A 336 -1.07 -5.20 10.64
CA THR A 336 -2.41 -5.24 10.08
C THR A 336 -2.59 -6.53 9.29
N THR A 337 -3.75 -7.15 9.40
CA THR A 337 -4.07 -8.37 8.65
C THR A 337 -4.22 -8.13 7.13
N VAL A 338 -4.29 -6.86 6.69
CA VAL A 338 -4.26 -6.42 5.28
C VAL A 338 -2.93 -5.74 4.95
N SER A 339 -2.59 -5.57 3.66
CA SER A 339 -1.34 -4.90 3.26
C SER A 339 -1.41 -3.37 3.42
N LEU A 340 -0.25 -2.70 3.45
CA LEU A 340 -0.18 -1.24 3.47
C LEU A 340 -0.88 -0.61 2.25
N ARG A 341 -0.66 -1.16 1.06
CA ARG A 341 -1.33 -0.75 -0.19
C ARG A 341 -2.85 -0.83 -0.09
N GLN A 342 -3.36 -1.92 0.50
CA GLN A 342 -4.79 -2.11 0.71
C GLN A 342 -5.35 -1.14 1.74
N VAL A 343 -4.66 -0.89 2.86
CA VAL A 343 -5.12 0.08 3.86
C VAL A 343 -5.29 1.47 3.23
N ILE A 344 -4.30 1.94 2.47
CA ILE A 344 -4.35 3.25 1.82
C ILE A 344 -5.54 3.33 0.85
N SER A 345 -5.69 2.31 0.00
CA SER A 345 -6.78 2.24 -0.97
C SER A 345 -8.14 2.16 -0.31
N LEU A 346 -8.29 1.33 0.73
CA LEU A 346 -9.53 1.20 1.48
C LEU A 346 -9.90 2.47 2.21
N ASN A 347 -8.97 3.15 2.89
CA ASN A 347 -9.26 4.43 3.52
C ASN A 347 -9.75 5.47 2.50
N PHE A 348 -9.18 5.51 1.29
CA PHE A 348 -9.65 6.40 0.23
C PHE A 348 -11.07 6.04 -0.24
N ILE A 349 -11.33 4.75 -0.47
CA ILE A 349 -12.66 4.23 -0.85
C ILE A 349 -13.70 4.56 0.22
N MET A 350 -13.42 4.28 1.49
CA MET A 350 -14.35 4.55 2.58
C MET A 350 -14.58 6.05 2.78
N ASN A 351 -13.52 6.86 2.63
CA ASN A 351 -13.65 8.31 2.69
C ASN A 351 -14.58 8.81 1.58
N ALA A 352 -14.40 8.35 0.34
CA ALA A 352 -15.29 8.68 -0.78
C ALA A 352 -16.76 8.33 -0.44
N LEU A 353 -17.01 7.08 -0.04
CA LEU A 353 -18.37 6.57 0.18
C LEU A 353 -19.04 7.17 1.43
N SER A 354 -18.27 7.72 2.38
CA SER A 354 -18.80 8.46 3.52
C SER A 354 -19.35 9.85 3.14
N HIS A 355 -18.94 10.40 1.99
CA HIS A 355 -19.38 11.70 1.46
C HIS A 355 -20.37 11.56 0.29
N ARG A 356 -21.09 10.45 0.21
CA ARG A 356 -22.09 10.21 -0.84
C ARG A 356 -23.10 11.37 -0.93
N LYS A 357 -23.47 11.72 -2.17
CA LYS A 357 -24.43 12.79 -2.48
C LYS A 357 -25.87 12.41 -2.14
#